data_AF-A0A5N0E6E9-F1
#
_entry.id   AF-A0A5N0E6E9-F1
#
_cell.length_a   1.000
_cell.length_b   1.000
_cell.length_c   1.000
_cell.angle_alpha   90.00
_cell.angle_beta   90.00
_cell.angle_gamma   90.00
#
_symmetry.space_group_name_H-M   'P 1'
#
loop_
_entity.id
_entity.type
_entity.pdbx_description
1 polymer ?
#
loop_
_entity_poly.entity_id
_entity_poly.type
_entity_poly.pdbx_seq_one_letter_code
_entity_poly.pdbx_strand_id
1 'polypeptide(L)'
;MGRSVRAVLGSLSVVAVCAAAPLAVADGCGLFVGGVNYTDRNGCVLLGEDAPRDFQNDTDSVVTIYADATCGGISTGVLSPHDNGTYTGKSMIVS
;
A
#
# COMPACT_ATOMS: atom_id res chain seq x y z
N MET A 1 -43.15 42.18 -31.01
CA MET A 1 -42.26 41.83 -29.89
C MET A 1 -43.03 40.94 -28.92
N GLY A 2 -42.69 39.65 -28.83
CA GLY A 2 -43.30 38.67 -27.93
C GLY A 2 -42.51 37.37 -28.04
N ARG A 3 -41.86 36.98 -26.94
CA ARG A 3 -40.70 36.08 -26.89
C ARG A 3 -41.19 34.65 -26.65
N SER A 4 -40.97 33.72 -27.58
CA SER A 4 -41.17 32.29 -27.33
C SER A 4 -39.84 31.65 -26.98
N VAL A 5 -39.53 31.56 -25.69
CA VAL A 5 -38.34 30.89 -25.19
C VAL A 5 -38.61 29.39 -25.17
N ARG A 6 -38.11 28.67 -26.18
CA ARG A 6 -38.05 27.21 -26.18
C ARG A 6 -37.00 26.79 -25.13
N ALA A 7 -37.46 26.40 -23.94
CA ALA A 7 -36.62 25.73 -22.96
C ALA A 7 -36.34 24.30 -23.44
N VAL A 8 -35.21 24.09 -24.12
CA VAL A 8 -34.66 22.77 -24.38
C VAL A 8 -33.59 22.52 -23.32
N LEU A 9 -34.01 22.05 -22.15
CA LEU A 9 -33.12 21.47 -21.15
C LEU A 9 -32.78 20.06 -21.60
N GLY A 10 -31.79 19.97 -22.50
CA GLY A 10 -31.25 18.72 -23.00
C GLY A 10 -30.28 18.09 -22.01
N SER A 11 -30.70 16.93 -21.50
CA SER A 11 -29.87 15.77 -21.16
C SER A 11 -28.77 15.92 -20.10
N LEU A 12 -29.11 15.46 -18.89
CA LEU A 12 -28.17 14.89 -17.92
C LEU A 12 -27.24 13.87 -18.62
N SER A 13 -25.94 14.12 -18.56
CA SER A 13 -24.93 13.07 -18.74
C SER A 13 -24.13 12.96 -17.44
N VAL A 14 -24.71 12.31 -16.44
CA VAL A 14 -23.94 11.79 -15.31
C VAL A 14 -23.34 10.47 -15.80
N VAL A 15 -22.11 10.54 -16.31
CA VAL A 15 -21.29 9.35 -16.50
C VAL A 15 -20.82 8.94 -15.10
N ALA A 16 -21.66 8.21 -14.40
CA ALA A 16 -21.26 7.47 -13.21
C ALA A 16 -20.40 6.29 -13.69
N VAL A 17 -19.09 6.51 -13.86
CA VAL A 17 -18.15 5.42 -14.01
C VAL A 17 -18.15 4.65 -12.69
N CYS A 18 -18.64 3.42 -12.78
CA CYS A 18 -18.63 2.45 -11.72
C CYS A 18 -17.20 2.08 -11.32
N ALA A 19 -17.06 1.78 -10.03
CA ALA A 19 -16.11 0.86 -9.45
C ALA A 19 -14.62 1.25 -9.46
N ALA A 20 -14.20 1.86 -8.34
CA ALA A 20 -13.05 1.30 -7.62
C ALA A 20 -13.57 0.83 -6.27
N ALA A 21 -13.22 -0.41 -5.94
CA ALA A 21 -13.71 -1.21 -4.82
C ALA A 21 -13.74 -0.44 -3.49
N PRO A 22 -14.53 -0.90 -2.48
CA PRO A 22 -14.18 -0.58 -1.11
C PRO A 22 -12.70 -0.92 -0.96
N LEU A 23 -11.87 0.10 -0.72
CA LEU A 23 -10.58 -0.15 -0.10
C LEU A 23 -10.98 -0.81 1.21
N ALA A 24 -10.90 -2.14 1.24
CA ALA A 24 -10.72 -2.85 2.48
C ALA A 24 -9.38 -2.33 3.00
N VAL A 25 -9.41 -1.15 3.60
CA VAL A 25 -8.57 -0.83 4.74
C VAL A 25 -8.87 -1.96 5.70
N ALA A 26 -8.03 -3.00 5.59
CA ALA A 26 -7.85 -3.92 6.68
C ALA A 26 -7.52 -3.00 7.86
N ASP A 27 -8.49 -2.90 8.75
CA ASP A 27 -8.40 -2.34 10.10
C ASP A 27 -6.94 -2.27 10.54
N GLY A 28 -6.45 -1.05 10.81
CA GLY A 28 -5.04 -0.64 10.84
C GLY A 28 -4.12 -1.48 11.73
N CYS A 29 -3.83 -2.69 11.27
CA CYS A 29 -3.09 -3.75 11.92
C CYS A 29 -2.47 -4.64 10.84
N GLY A 30 -1.83 -4.06 9.81
CA GLY A 30 -1.31 -4.83 8.67
C GLY A 30 0.08 -4.44 8.21
N LEU A 31 0.84 -5.43 7.75
CA LEU A 31 2.15 -5.22 7.12
C LEU A 31 2.02 -5.41 5.61
N PHE A 32 2.31 -4.38 4.83
CA PHE A 32 2.23 -4.41 3.38
C PHE A 32 3.59 -4.07 2.76
N VAL A 33 4.00 -4.85 1.77
CA VAL A 33 5.26 -4.63 1.01
C VAL A 33 4.98 -4.72 -0.47
N GLY A 34 5.15 -3.63 -1.20
CA GLY A 34 4.82 -3.53 -2.63
C GLY A 34 3.36 -3.90 -2.93
N GLY A 35 2.44 -3.61 -2.00
CA GLY A 35 1.02 -3.97 -2.08
C GLY A 35 0.69 -5.42 -1.70
N VAL A 36 1.67 -6.25 -1.34
CA VAL A 36 1.45 -7.62 -0.85
C VAL A 36 1.31 -7.62 0.67
N ASN A 37 0.31 -8.33 1.20
CA ASN A 37 0.04 -8.42 2.64
C ASN A 37 0.89 -9.51 3.34
N TYR A 38 1.55 -9.14 4.43
CA TYR A 38 2.40 -9.95 5.31
C TYR A 38 1.99 -9.89 6.79
N THR A 39 0.78 -9.43 7.11
CA THR A 39 0.28 -9.15 8.47
C THR A 39 0.52 -10.30 9.48
N ASP A 40 0.30 -11.55 9.07
CA ASP A 40 0.46 -12.73 9.95
C ASP A 40 1.86 -13.37 9.87
N ARG A 41 2.84 -12.69 9.27
CA ARG A 41 4.20 -13.20 9.14
C ARG A 41 5.06 -12.71 10.29
N ASN A 42 5.64 -13.65 11.02
CA ASN A 42 6.66 -13.38 12.02
C ASN A 42 7.99 -14.00 11.58
N GLY A 43 9.10 -13.36 11.93
CA GLY A 43 10.45 -13.83 11.60
C GLY A 43 10.87 -13.46 10.18
N CYS A 44 11.75 -14.28 9.61
CA CYS A 44 12.40 -13.97 8.35
C CYS A 44 11.48 -14.16 7.15
N VAL A 45 11.34 -13.13 6.33
CA VAL A 45 10.56 -13.12 5.09
C VAL A 45 11.46 -12.75 3.92
N LEU A 46 11.45 -13.58 2.87
CA LEU A 46 12.15 -13.30 1.63
C LEU A 46 11.25 -12.47 0.71
N LEU A 47 11.77 -11.33 0.26
CA LEU A 47 11.07 -10.40 -0.64
C LEU A 47 11.36 -10.73 -2.10
N GLY A 48 12.45 -11.42 -2.40
CA GLY A 48 12.85 -11.82 -3.74
C GLY A 48 13.93 -10.89 -4.32
N GLU A 49 13.73 -10.42 -5.55
CA GLU A 49 14.68 -9.53 -6.22
C GLU A 49 14.90 -8.22 -5.44
N ASP A 50 16.14 -7.73 -5.49
CA ASP A 50 16.55 -6.46 -4.89
C ASP A 50 15.99 -5.30 -5.73
N ALA A 51 14.84 -4.81 -5.31
CA ALA A 51 14.14 -3.71 -5.96
C ALA A 51 13.55 -2.79 -4.90
N PRO A 52 13.45 -1.48 -5.18
CA PRO A 52 12.75 -0.55 -4.29
C PRO A 52 11.27 -0.94 -4.19
N ARG A 53 10.76 -1.01 -2.97
CA ARG A 53 9.37 -1.34 -2.65
C ARG A 53 8.85 -0.40 -1.58
N ASP A 54 7.56 -0.11 -1.66
CA ASP A 54 6.88 0.63 -0.59
C ASP A 54 6.53 -0.34 0.53
N PHE A 55 6.91 0.02 1.74
CA PHE A 55 6.59 -0.69 2.96
C PHE A 55 5.63 0.16 3.78
N GLN A 56 4.61 -0.50 4.29
CA GLN A 56 3.65 0.08 5.21
C GLN A 56 3.47 -0.88 6.38
N ASN A 57 3.88 -0.45 7.55
CA ASN A 57 3.79 -1.23 8.77
C ASN A 57 2.74 -0.59 9.68
N ASP A 58 1.48 -0.95 9.50
CA ASP A 58 0.40 -0.55 10.39
C ASP A 58 0.31 -1.51 11.60
N THR A 59 1.33 -2.31 11.88
CA THR A 59 1.40 -3.23 13.03
C THR A 59 2.19 -2.63 14.18
N ASP A 60 2.10 -3.26 15.36
CA ASP A 60 2.92 -2.91 16.53
C ASP A 60 4.34 -3.50 16.52
N SER A 61 4.72 -4.22 15.45
CA SER A 61 6.01 -4.89 15.30
C SER A 61 7.06 -3.97 14.66
N VAL A 62 8.34 -4.22 14.89
CA VAL A 62 9.43 -3.56 14.16
C VAL A 62 9.80 -4.41 12.95
N VAL A 63 9.96 -3.78 11.79
CA VAL A 63 10.39 -4.46 10.58
C VAL A 63 11.80 -4.00 10.19
N THR A 64 12.76 -4.92 10.17
CA THR A 64 14.12 -4.61 9.67
C THR A 64 14.29 -5.20 8.28
N ILE A 65 14.66 -4.36 7.32
CA ILE A 65 14.92 -4.73 5.93
C ILE A 65 16.43 -4.96 5.74
N TYR A 66 16.78 -6.02 5.02
CA TYR A 66 18.16 -6.42 4.74
C TYR A 66 18.45 -6.50 3.24
N ALA A 67 19.69 -6.14 2.87
CA ALA A 67 20.19 -6.29 1.50
C ALA A 67 20.35 -7.77 1.09
N ASP A 68 20.59 -8.65 2.06
CA ASP A 68 20.80 -10.08 1.85
C ASP A 68 19.49 -10.87 1.97
N ALA A 69 19.43 -12.05 1.34
CA ALA A 69 18.27 -12.95 1.39
C ALA A 69 18.28 -13.91 2.60
N THR A 70 18.83 -13.46 3.73
CA THR A 70 19.06 -14.29 4.93
C THR A 70 18.54 -13.64 6.23
N CYS A 71 17.83 -12.52 6.15
CA CYS A 71 17.37 -11.71 7.30
C CYS A 71 18.48 -11.44 8.32
N GLY A 72 19.64 -11.08 7.80
CA GLY A 72 20.84 -10.79 8.56
C GLY A 72 21.85 -10.07 7.66
N GLY A 73 22.94 -9.62 8.24
CA GLY A 73 23.93 -8.81 7.51
C GLY A 73 23.55 -7.33 7.50
N ILE A 74 23.73 -6.68 6.36
CA ILE A 74 23.56 -5.22 6.25
C ILE A 74 22.08 -4.88 6.20
N SER A 75 21.62 -4.12 7.20
CA SER A 75 20.28 -3.53 7.19
C SER A 75 20.26 -2.32 6.26
N THR A 76 19.27 -2.28 5.37
CA THR A 76 19.01 -1.15 4.46
C THR A 76 17.95 -0.21 5.01
N GLY A 77 17.21 -0.64 6.03
CA GLY A 77 16.19 0.16 6.69
C GLY A 77 15.60 -0.53 7.89
N VAL A 78 15.07 0.28 8.80
CA VAL A 78 14.24 -0.15 9.92
C VAL A 78 12.95 0.65 9.83
N LEU A 79 11.83 -0.05 9.85
CA LEU A 79 10.50 0.51 9.85
C LEU A 79 9.88 0.31 11.22
N SER A 80 9.56 1.43 11.88
CA SER A 80 8.95 1.43 13.20
C SER A 80 7.48 0.99 13.10
N PRO A 81 6.84 0.66 14.23
CA PRO A 81 5.40 0.50 14.30
C PRO A 81 4.67 1.72 13.74
N HIS A 82 3.59 1.49 13.00
CA HIS A 82 2.73 2.53 12.40
C HIS A 82 3.47 3.48 11.45
N ASP A 83 4.55 3.01 10.82
CA ASP A 83 5.40 3.79 9.93
C ASP A 83 5.38 3.27 8.49
N ASN A 84 5.77 4.12 7.55
CA ASN A 84 5.88 3.76 6.13
C ASN A 84 7.12 4.36 5.46
N GLY A 85 7.57 3.72 4.39
CA GLY A 85 8.69 4.21 3.61
C GLY A 85 9.05 3.31 2.44
N THR A 86 9.88 3.82 1.53
CA THR A 86 10.38 3.06 0.40
C THR A 86 11.78 2.53 0.71
N TYR A 87 11.95 1.22 0.63
CA TYR A 87 13.23 0.56 0.92
C TYR A 87 13.59 -0.44 -0.18
N THR A 88 14.88 -0.66 -0.33
CA THR A 88 15.43 -1.72 -1.20
C THR A 88 16.00 -2.82 -0.31
N GLY A 89 15.59 -4.06 -0.55
CA GLY A 89 16.15 -5.21 0.15
C GLY A 89 15.59 -6.53 -0.36
N LYS A 90 16.29 -7.61 -0.04
CA LYS A 90 15.94 -8.99 -0.45
C LYS A 90 15.20 -9.77 0.62
N SER A 91 15.31 -9.34 1.87
CA SER A 91 14.59 -9.95 2.98
C SER A 91 14.23 -8.94 4.07
N MET A 92 13.28 -9.30 4.91
CA MET A 92 12.92 -8.54 6.09
C MET A 92 12.68 -9.47 7.29
N ILE A 93 12.94 -8.99 8.50
CA ILE A 93 12.52 -9.65 9.73
C ILE A 93 11.43 -8.82 10.40
N VAL A 94 10.36 -9.48 10.83
CA VAL A 94 9.29 -8.89 11.64
C VAL A 94 9.54 -9.35 13.08
N SER A 95 9.61 -8.41 14.03
CA SER A 95 9.96 -8.65 15.45
C SER A 95 9.03 -7.95 16.42
#